data_AF-B9G407-F1
#
_entry.id   AF-B9G407-F1
#
_cell.length_a   1.000
_cell.length_b   1.000
_cell.length_c   1.000
_cell.angle_alpha   90.00
_cell.angle_beta   90.00
_cell.angle_gamma   90.00
#
_symmetry.space_group_name_H-M   'P 1'
#
loop_
_entity.id
_entity.type
_entity.pdbx_description
1 polymer ?
#
loop_
_entity_poly.entity_id
_entity_poly.type
_entity_poly.pdbx_seq_one_letter_code
_entity_poly.pdbx_strand_id
1 'polypeptide(L)'
;MAAAAATVTAVQPAASSCGKRDGDNACVVDMPRKAKKGRSPPEEEVEAFLAAAESSVARRFAAKYNYDIVKDAPMDGRYEWVRVRP
;
A
#
# COMPACT_ATOMS: atom_id res chain seq x y z
N MET A 1 25.43 4.61 -43.21
CA MET A 1 25.03 5.56 -42.16
C MET A 1 24.66 4.75 -40.94
N ALA A 2 25.40 4.95 -39.85
CA ALA A 2 25.40 4.13 -38.64
C ALA A 2 24.50 4.69 -37.53
N ALA A 3 24.34 3.86 -36.49
CA ALA A 3 23.87 4.12 -35.12
C ALA A 3 22.34 4.29 -34.92
N ALA A 4 21.72 3.86 -33.81
CA ALA A 4 22.25 3.58 -32.47
C ALA A 4 21.46 2.46 -31.76
N ALA A 5 22.16 1.75 -30.88
CA ALA A 5 21.64 0.74 -29.96
C ALA A 5 20.95 1.40 -28.75
N ALA A 6 19.85 0.79 -28.28
CA ALA A 6 19.24 1.09 -26.99
C ALA A 6 19.16 -0.20 -26.17
N THR A 7 20.21 -0.50 -25.40
CA THR A 7 20.21 -1.58 -24.42
C THR A 7 19.57 -1.08 -23.13
N VAL A 8 18.42 -1.65 -22.75
CA VAL A 8 17.83 -1.46 -21.42
C VAL A 8 18.55 -2.38 -20.45
N THR A 9 19.45 -1.82 -19.65
CA THR A 9 20.07 -2.55 -18.53
C THR A 9 19.06 -2.63 -17.39
N ALA A 10 18.53 -3.83 -17.15
CA ALA A 10 17.82 -4.16 -15.91
C ALA A 10 18.86 -4.46 -14.82
N VAL A 11 18.91 -3.61 -13.79
CA VAL A 11 19.68 -3.86 -12.57
C VAL A 11 19.00 -4.99 -11.80
N GLN A 12 19.73 -6.08 -11.58
CA GLN A 12 19.33 -7.17 -10.71
C GLN A 12 19.53 -6.76 -9.24
N PRO A 13 18.57 -7.00 -8.34
CA PRO A 13 18.88 -7.02 -6.92
C PRO A 13 19.64 -8.32 -6.62
N ALA A 14 20.88 -8.18 -6.15
CA ALA A 14 21.66 -9.29 -5.63
C ALA A 14 20.91 -9.91 -4.43
N ALA A 15 20.54 -11.19 -4.56
CA ALA A 15 20.11 -11.98 -3.42
C ALA A 15 21.33 -12.24 -2.54
N SER A 16 21.54 -11.37 -1.54
CA SER A 16 22.55 -11.55 -0.51
C SER A 16 22.19 -12.78 0.34
N SER A 17 23.07 -13.78 0.21
CA SER A 17 23.46 -14.80 1.19
C SER A 17 22.54 -15.02 2.39
N CYS A 18 22.03 -16.26 2.46
CA CYS A 18 21.37 -16.86 3.61
C CYS A 18 22.19 -16.64 4.90
N GLY A 19 21.77 -15.68 5.72
CA GLY A 19 22.34 -15.45 7.05
C GLY A 19 21.71 -16.41 8.06
N LYS A 20 22.56 -17.24 8.68
CA LYS A 20 22.25 -17.94 9.93
C LYS A 20 21.72 -16.88 10.92
N ARG A 21 20.46 -16.97 11.34
CA ARG A 21 19.97 -16.19 12.49
C ARG A 21 20.21 -17.05 13.72
N ASP A 22 21.41 -16.94 14.27
CA ASP A 22 21.61 -17.31 15.67
C ASP A 22 20.88 -16.27 16.51
N GLY A 23 20.03 -16.76 17.40
CA GLY A 23 19.25 -15.94 18.30
C GLY A 23 20.09 -15.50 19.48
N ASP A 24 20.31 -14.20 19.59
CA ASP A 24 20.66 -13.53 20.83
C ASP A 24 19.53 -12.58 21.20
N ASN A 25 18.78 -13.00 22.22
CA ASN A 25 17.99 -12.07 23.02
C ASN A 25 18.96 -11.12 23.75
N ALA A 26 18.50 -9.88 23.94
CA ALA A 26 19.05 -8.81 24.79
C ALA A 26 20.02 -7.78 24.14
N CYS A 27 19.45 -6.62 23.80
CA CYS A 27 19.66 -5.43 24.62
C CYS A 27 18.41 -4.54 24.54
N VAL A 28 17.46 -4.75 25.45
CA VAL A 28 16.41 -3.75 25.70
C VAL A 28 17.10 -2.61 26.42
N VAL A 29 17.74 -1.73 25.66
CA VAL A 29 18.09 -0.40 26.14
C VAL A 29 16.76 0.30 26.38
N ASP A 30 16.36 0.32 27.65
CA ASP A 30 15.27 1.15 28.15
C ASP A 30 15.70 2.61 27.97
N MET A 31 15.54 3.12 26.75
CA MET A 31 15.63 4.53 26.44
C MET A 31 14.40 5.16 27.08
N PRO A 32 14.53 6.10 28.02
CA PRO A 32 13.40 6.90 28.46
C PRO A 32 12.98 7.76 27.26
N ARG A 33 12.09 7.22 26.43
CA ARG A 33 11.36 7.99 25.43
C ARG A 33 10.48 8.91 26.25
N LYS A 34 11.00 10.09 26.60
CA LYS A 34 10.17 11.28 26.79
C LYS A 34 9.42 11.42 25.47
N ALA A 35 8.26 10.76 25.38
CA ALA A 35 7.35 10.91 24.28
C ALA A 35 7.03 12.40 24.26
N LYS A 36 7.69 13.14 23.37
CA LYS A 36 7.21 14.45 22.98
C LYS A 36 5.82 14.13 22.47
N LYS A 37 4.80 14.48 23.25
CA LYS A 37 3.42 14.39 22.83
C LYS A 37 3.29 15.40 21.69
N GLY A 38 3.71 14.96 20.49
CA GLY A 38 3.53 15.72 19.28
C GLY A 38 2.05 16.02 19.19
N ARG A 39 1.70 17.28 18.93
CA ARG A 39 0.32 17.64 18.65
C ARG A 39 -0.10 16.76 17.46
N SER A 40 -1.18 15.99 17.62
CA SER A 40 -1.77 15.30 16.48
C SER A 40 -2.13 16.37 15.43
N PRO A 41 -1.91 16.10 14.14
CA PRO A 41 -2.43 16.96 13.09
C PRO A 41 -3.94 17.17 13.28
N PRO A 42 -4.51 18.29 12.80
CA PRO A 42 -5.94 18.49 12.83
C PRO A 42 -6.63 17.31 12.15
N GLU A 43 -7.73 16.85 12.75
CA GLU A 43 -8.48 15.67 12.29
C GLU A 43 -8.90 15.82 10.82
N GLU A 44 -9.31 17.02 10.42
CA GLU A 44 -9.68 17.37 9.04
C GLU A 44 -8.56 17.10 8.02
N GLU A 45 -7.30 17.38 8.37
CA GLU A 45 -6.17 17.17 7.46
C GLU A 45 -5.85 15.68 7.32
N VAL A 46 -5.92 14.94 8.42
CA VAL A 46 -5.73 13.48 8.42
C VAL A 46 -6.82 12.81 7.59
N GLU A 47 -8.07 13.20 7.79
CA GLU A 47 -9.21 12.64 7.07
C GLU A 47 -9.17 13.00 5.59
N ALA A 48 -8.82 14.23 5.23
CA ALA A 48 -8.66 14.62 3.82
C ALA A 48 -7.57 13.78 3.11
N PHE A 49 -6.46 13.49 3.78
CA PHE A 49 -5.40 12.63 3.23
C PHE A 49 -5.88 11.20 3.00
N LEU A 50 -6.55 10.61 4.00
CA LEU A 50 -7.08 9.25 3.90
C LEU A 50 -8.18 9.17 2.84
N ALA A 51 -9.12 10.11 2.81
CA ALA A 51 -10.19 10.17 1.82
C ALA A 51 -9.66 10.31 0.37
N ALA A 52 -8.58 11.09 0.17
CA ALA A 52 -7.93 11.20 -1.14
C ALA A 52 -7.32 9.86 -1.58
N ALA A 53 -6.64 9.15 -0.67
CA ALA A 53 -6.08 7.83 -0.96
C ALA A 53 -7.17 6.79 -1.21
N GLU A 54 -8.18 6.72 -0.33
CA GLU A 54 -9.30 5.78 -0.41
C GLU A 54 -10.13 5.96 -1.68
N SER A 55 -10.47 7.20 -2.03
CA SER A 55 -11.22 7.49 -3.27
C SER A 55 -10.46 7.07 -4.52
N SER A 56 -9.13 7.18 -4.53
CA SER A 56 -8.30 6.72 -5.64
C SER A 56 -8.34 5.20 -5.80
N VAL A 57 -8.35 4.45 -4.69
CA VAL A 57 -8.43 2.99 -4.66
C VAL A 57 -9.84 2.55 -5.04
N ALA A 58 -10.87 3.16 -4.46
CA ALA A 58 -12.27 2.89 -4.77
C ALA A 58 -12.56 3.09 -6.27
N ARG A 59 -12.06 4.18 -6.88
CA ARG A 59 -12.22 4.43 -8.32
C ARG A 59 -11.55 3.36 -9.17
N ARG A 60 -10.34 2.91 -8.81
CA ARG A 60 -9.63 1.83 -9.52
C ARG A 60 -10.37 0.50 -9.39
N PHE A 61 -10.93 0.23 -8.22
CA PHE A 61 -11.71 -0.98 -7.99
C PHE A 61 -13.00 -0.96 -8.81
N ALA A 62 -13.77 0.12 -8.73
CA ALA A 62 -15.00 0.30 -9.50
C ALA A 62 -14.75 0.13 -11.01
N ALA A 63 -13.68 0.74 -11.55
CA ALA A 63 -13.32 0.61 -12.96
C ALA A 63 -12.94 -0.83 -13.37
N LYS A 64 -12.31 -1.60 -12.47
CA LYS A 64 -11.88 -2.97 -12.77
C LYS A 64 -13.04 -3.97 -12.65
N TYR A 65 -13.87 -3.79 -11.62
CA TYR A 65 -14.78 -4.79 -11.10
C TYR A 65 -16.27 -4.43 -11.23
N ASN A 66 -16.61 -3.19 -11.62
CA ASN A 66 -17.99 -2.70 -11.70
C ASN A 66 -18.70 -2.83 -10.34
N TYR A 67 -17.98 -2.51 -9.26
CA TYR A 67 -18.51 -2.55 -7.90
C TYR A 67 -18.05 -1.33 -7.13
N ASP A 68 -19.00 -0.68 -6.46
CA ASP A 68 -18.74 0.44 -5.59
C ASP A 68 -18.55 -0.07 -4.15
N ILE A 69 -17.29 -0.12 -3.70
CA ILE A 69 -16.97 -0.55 -2.33
C ILE A 69 -17.50 0.44 -1.29
N VAL A 70 -17.59 1.74 -1.63
CA VAL A 70 -18.02 2.78 -0.67
C VAL A 70 -19.51 2.65 -0.38
N LYS A 71 -20.31 2.36 -1.41
CA LYS A 71 -21.76 2.14 -1.28
C LYS A 71 -22.14 0.68 -1.04
N ASP A 72 -21.16 -0.22 -1.07
CA ASP A 72 -21.35 -1.68 -1.04
C ASP A 72 -22.41 -2.15 -2.06
N ALA A 73 -22.31 -1.66 -3.29
CA ALA A 73 -23.31 -1.88 -4.33
C ALA A 73 -22.68 -2.30 -5.67
N PRO A 74 -23.24 -3.30 -6.37
CA PRO A 74 -22.86 -3.58 -7.74
C PRO A 74 -23.24 -2.45 -8.68
N MET A 75 -22.43 -2.29 -9.72
CA MET A 75 -22.69 -1.41 -10.85
C MET A 75 -22.86 -2.24 -12.12
N ASP A 76 -23.59 -1.68 -13.07
CA ASP A 76 -23.74 -2.28 -14.39
C ASP A 76 -22.37 -2.39 -15.09
N GLY A 77 -22.08 -3.57 -15.62
CA GLY A 77 -20.84 -3.79 -16.36
C GLY A 77 -20.54 -5.25 -16.63
N ARG A 78 -19.25 -5.59 -16.68
CA ARG A 78 -18.79 -6.94 -17.12
C ARG A 78 -19.08 -8.07 -16.12
N TYR A 79 -19.24 -7.75 -14.84
CA TYR A 79 -19.39 -8.73 -13.78
C TYR A 79 -20.72 -8.53 -13.08
N GLU A 80 -21.44 -9.63 -12.86
CA GLU A 80 -22.63 -9.68 -12.03
C GLU A 80 -22.23 -10.06 -10.60
N TRP A 81 -22.56 -9.23 -9.63
CA TRP A 81 -22.27 -9.51 -8.23
C TRP A 81 -23.49 -10.13 -7.55
N VAL A 82 -23.31 -11.31 -6.97
CA VAL A 82 -24.35 -12.04 -6.24
C VAL A 82 -23.97 -12.07 -4.77
N ARG A 83 -24.88 -11.63 -3.88
CA ARG A 83 -24.66 -11.67 -2.44
C ARG A 83 -24.89 -13.09 -1.92
N VAL A 84 -23.84 -13.73 -1.44
CA VAL A 84 -23.91 -15.07 -0.86
C VAL A 84 -24.45 -14.96 0.56
N ARG A 85 -25.50 -15.71 0.88
CA ARG A 85 -25.96 -15.87 2.27
C ARG A 85 -25.07 -16.91 2.96
N PRO A 86 -24.56 -16.63 4.18
CA PRO A 86 -23.77 -17.60 4.94
C PRO A 86 -24.60 -18.83 5.34
#